data_AF-A0A829W4L8-F1
#
_entry.id   AF-A0A829W4L8-F1
#
_cell.length_a   1.000
_cell.length_b   1.000
_cell.length_c   1.000
_cell.angle_alpha   90.00
_cell.angle_beta   90.00
_cell.angle_gamma   90.00
#
_symmetry.space_group_name_H-M   'P 1'
#
loop_
_entity.id
_entity.type
_entity.pdbx_description
1 polymer ?
#
loop_
_entity_poly.entity_id
_entity_poly.type
_entity_poly.pdbx_seq_one_letter_code
_entity_poly.pdbx_strand_id
1 'polypeptide(L)'
;MLEHFRERKLPIFYVQHISPEGAAFFLPNTKGVQLHKEIEPLGSEYIIVKHTPNGFHETTLQEKLTSLSIKNLVMCGMMTHMCVDTTVRAAKDLGYLVTLISDACATKDLEWNGRKLPASLINDVYMASLNGRFATVMSSTDYLL
;
A
#
# COMPACT_ATOMS: atom_id res chain seq x y z
N MET A 1 -3.22 -13.87 -1.21
CA MET A 1 -2.10 -13.00 -1.69
C MET A 1 -0.82 -13.22 -0.88
N LEU A 2 -0.80 -12.91 0.42
CA LEU A 2 0.42 -13.02 1.24
C LEU A 2 1.04 -14.44 1.20
N GLU A 3 0.23 -15.47 1.45
CA GLU A 3 0.67 -16.87 1.39
C GLU A 3 1.24 -17.25 0.03
N HIS A 4 0.58 -16.85 -1.06
CA HIS A 4 1.05 -17.09 -2.42
C HIS A 4 2.45 -16.52 -2.68
N PHE A 5 2.77 -15.33 -2.15
CA PHE A 5 4.12 -14.76 -2.24
C PHE A 5 5.13 -15.54 -1.38
N ARG A 6 4.73 -15.97 -0.17
CA ARG A 6 5.57 -16.79 0.73
C ARG A 6 5.92 -18.14 0.12
N GLU A 7 4.92 -18.86 -0.41
CA GLU A 7 5.09 -20.18 -1.04
C GLU A 7 6.05 -20.12 -2.23
N ARG A 8 5.98 -19.04 -3.01
CA ARG A 8 6.86 -18.77 -4.15
C ARG A 8 8.21 -18.16 -3.77
N LYS A 9 8.44 -17.92 -2.48
CA LYS A 9 9.66 -17.29 -1.94
C LYS A 9 9.95 -15.94 -2.60
N LEU A 10 8.90 -15.19 -2.92
CA LEU A 10 9.00 -13.84 -3.47
C LEU A 10 9.24 -12.82 -2.35
N PRO A 11 9.99 -11.73 -2.60
CA PRO A 11 10.18 -10.67 -1.62
C PRO A 11 8.87 -10.01 -1.19
N ILE A 12 8.68 -9.81 0.11
CA ILE A 12 7.51 -9.16 0.70
C ILE A 12 7.97 -7.93 1.49
N PHE A 13 7.31 -6.80 1.24
CA PHE A 13 7.58 -5.52 1.87
C PHE A 13 6.34 -5.01 2.60
N TYR A 14 6.45 -4.86 3.91
CA TYR A 14 5.47 -4.21 4.76
C TYR A 14 5.82 -2.75 4.90
N VAL A 15 4.88 -1.87 4.56
CA VAL A 15 5.08 -0.43 4.71
C VAL A 15 4.25 0.06 5.89
N GLN A 16 4.91 0.31 7.02
CA GLN A 16 4.29 0.69 8.28
C GLN A 16 4.40 2.20 8.48
N HIS A 17 3.26 2.87 8.68
CA HIS A 17 3.27 4.30 8.98
C HIS A 17 3.41 4.53 10.48
N ILE A 18 4.35 5.38 10.88
CA ILE A 18 4.48 5.87 12.26
C ILE A 18 4.35 7.38 12.23
N SER A 19 3.37 7.90 12.96
CA SER A 19 3.12 9.34 13.04
C SER A 19 3.93 9.98 14.18
N PRO A 20 4.21 11.28 14.11
CA PRO A 20 4.87 12.00 15.20
C PRO A 20 4.00 12.02 16.47
N GLU A 21 4.63 12.32 17.61
CA GLU A 21 3.91 12.53 18.87
C GLU A 21 2.84 13.62 18.72
N GLY A 22 1.69 13.43 19.38
CA GLY A 22 0.54 14.34 19.29
C GLY A 22 -0.38 14.13 18.09
N ALA A 23 -0.05 13.22 17.16
CA ALA A 23 -0.95 12.81 16.10
C ALA A 23 -2.17 12.03 16.62
N ALA A 24 -3.27 12.04 15.84
CA ALA A 24 -4.51 11.38 16.23
C ALA A 24 -4.44 9.84 16.21
N PHE A 25 -3.57 9.25 15.37
CA PHE A 25 -3.43 7.80 15.21
C PHE A 25 -2.00 7.44 14.74
N PHE A 26 -1.66 6.15 14.77
CA PHE A 26 -0.33 5.61 14.45
C PHE A 26 0.83 6.17 15.31
N LEU A 27 0.54 6.51 16.57
CA LEU A 27 1.54 6.95 17.53
C LEU A 27 2.56 5.84 17.85
N PRO A 28 3.84 6.19 18.05
CA PRO A 28 4.88 5.23 18.38
C PRO A 28 4.56 4.48 19.67
N ASN A 29 5.00 3.22 19.77
CA ASN A 29 4.84 2.37 20.96
C ASN A 29 3.38 2.11 21.39
N THR A 30 2.42 2.25 20.48
CA THR A 30 1.01 1.93 20.74
C THR A 30 0.57 0.64 20.03
N LYS A 31 -0.52 0.03 20.49
CA LYS A 31 -1.13 -1.10 19.77
C LYS A 31 -1.62 -0.69 18.37
N GLY A 32 -2.09 0.55 18.22
CA GLY A 32 -2.66 1.04 16.97
C GLY A 32 -1.65 1.22 15.82
N VAL A 33 -0.35 1.27 16.12
CA VAL A 33 0.70 1.37 15.09
C VAL A 33 1.21 0.00 14.63
N GLN A 34 0.96 -1.07 15.39
CA GLN A 34 1.43 -2.42 15.04
C GLN A 34 0.74 -2.94 13.77
N LEU A 35 1.48 -3.71 12.97
CA LEU A 35 0.90 -4.46 11.85
C LEU A 35 -0.16 -5.43 12.39
N HIS A 36 -1.23 -5.62 11.62
CA HIS A 36 -2.31 -6.51 12.03
C HIS A 36 -1.80 -7.96 12.11
N LYS A 37 -2.26 -8.71 13.13
CA LYS A 37 -1.81 -10.10 13.41
C LYS A 37 -1.93 -11.05 12.22
N GLU A 38 -2.90 -10.84 11.34
CA GLU A 38 -3.14 -11.70 10.16
C GLU A 38 -2.10 -11.50 9.05
N ILE A 39 -1.33 -10.42 9.11
CA ILE A 39 -0.27 -10.10 8.15
C ILE A 39 1.08 -9.96 8.86
N GLU A 40 1.25 -10.60 10.01
CA GLU A 40 2.50 -10.51 10.79
C GLU A 40 3.70 -10.92 9.93
N PRO A 41 4.77 -10.08 9.88
CA PRO A 41 5.97 -10.40 9.11
C PRO A 41 6.71 -11.63 9.65
N LEU A 42 7.23 -12.45 8.74
CA LEU A 42 8.16 -13.53 9.03
C LEU A 42 9.60 -13.02 8.92
N GLY A 43 10.55 -13.74 9.54
CA GLY A 43 11.93 -13.27 9.71
C GLY A 43 12.71 -12.90 8.45
N SER A 44 12.29 -13.36 7.26
CA SER A 44 12.91 -13.02 5.98
C SER A 44 12.25 -11.85 5.24
N GLU A 45 11.18 -11.27 5.78
CA GLU A 45 10.37 -10.24 5.12
C GLU A 45 10.80 -8.83 5.58
N TYR A 46 10.56 -7.83 4.73
CA TYR A 46 11.06 -6.48 4.96
C TYR A 46 10.00 -5.58 5.59
N ILE A 47 10.35 -4.86 6.65
CA ILE A 47 9.52 -3.79 7.21
C ILE A 47 10.16 -2.44 6.85
N ILE A 48 9.36 -1.57 6.25
CA ILE A 48 9.72 -0.20 5.89
C ILE A 48 8.86 0.74 6.73
N VAL A 49 9.52 1.54 7.56
CA VAL A 49 8.86 2.61 8.30
C VAL A 49 8.76 3.84 7.41
N LYS A 50 7.58 4.49 7.41
CA LYS A 50 7.35 5.77 6.75
C LYS A 50 6.66 6.76 7.67
N HIS A 51 6.87 8.05 7.39
CA HIS A 51 6.27 9.16 8.14
C HIS A 51 5.35 10.04 7.28
N THR A 52 5.22 9.74 5.99
CA THR A 52 4.34 10.45 5.05
C THR A 52 3.41 9.46 4.30
N PRO A 53 2.43 9.93 3.51
CA PRO A 53 1.61 9.04 2.69
C PRO A 53 2.42 8.25 1.66
N ASN A 54 3.39 8.89 0.99
CA ASN A 54 4.25 8.28 -0.02
C ASN A 54 5.20 7.25 0.60
N GLY A 55 5.04 5.98 0.24
CA GLY A 55 5.89 4.88 0.73
C GLY A 55 7.35 4.96 0.33
N PHE A 56 7.72 5.81 -0.64
CA PHE A 56 9.11 6.00 -1.06
C PHE A 56 9.79 7.20 -0.39
N HIS A 57 9.02 8.22 -0.01
CA HIS A 57 9.57 9.50 0.46
C HIS A 57 10.22 9.35 1.83
N GLU A 58 11.52 9.63 1.91
CA GLU A 58 12.32 9.52 3.15
C GLU A 58 12.25 8.12 3.78
N THR A 59 12.28 7.08 2.94
CA THR A 59 12.31 5.68 3.38
C THR A 59 13.41 4.89 2.67
N THR A 60 13.68 3.67 3.14
CA THR A 60 14.59 2.72 2.48
C THR A 60 13.92 1.84 1.41
N LEU A 61 12.65 2.11 1.06
CA LEU A 61 11.88 1.25 0.13
C LEU A 61 12.57 1.15 -1.24
N GLN A 62 12.88 2.29 -1.85
CA GLN A 62 13.48 2.31 -3.19
C GLN A 62 14.85 1.64 -3.21
N GLU A 63 15.67 1.90 -2.20
CA GLU A 63 17.02 1.33 -2.07
C GLU A 63 16.96 -0.20 -2.01
N LYS A 64 16.06 -0.76 -1.20
CA LYS A 64 15.90 -2.22 -1.08
C LYS A 64 15.28 -2.85 -2.33
N LEU A 65 14.30 -2.21 -2.95
CA LEU A 65 13.75 -2.70 -4.22
C LEU A 65 14.83 -2.73 -5.31
N THR A 66 15.68 -1.71 -5.34
CA THR A 66 16.80 -1.61 -6.30
C THR A 66 17.86 -2.67 -6.02
N SER A 67 18.25 -2.89 -4.77
CA SER A 67 19.26 -3.89 -4.42
C SER A 67 18.83 -5.33 -4.75
N LEU A 68 17.52 -5.60 -4.72
CA LEU A 68 16.92 -6.86 -5.14
C LEU A 68 16.58 -6.92 -6.64
N SER A 69 16.94 -5.89 -7.42
CA SER A 69 16.63 -5.77 -8.86
C SER A 69 15.13 -5.91 -9.18
N ILE A 70 14.26 -5.49 -8.27
CA ILE A 70 12.80 -5.57 -8.44
C ILE A 70 12.35 -4.50 -9.45
N LYS A 71 11.51 -4.90 -10.41
CA LYS A 71 10.90 -4.02 -11.42
C LYS A 71 9.38 -4.05 -11.41
N ASN A 72 8.79 -5.12 -10.88
CA ASN A 72 7.36 -5.34 -10.81
C ASN A 72 6.92 -5.33 -9.35
N LEU A 73 5.89 -4.55 -9.04
CA LEU A 73 5.32 -4.43 -7.71
C LEU A 73 3.87 -4.90 -7.75
N VAL A 74 3.51 -5.78 -6.81
CA VAL A 74 2.12 -6.10 -6.51
C VAL A 74 1.77 -5.41 -5.21
N MET A 75 0.81 -4.49 -5.27
CA MET A 75 0.49 -3.58 -4.17
C MET A 75 -0.93 -3.79 -3.67
N CYS A 76 -1.11 -3.63 -2.36
CA CYS A 76 -2.39 -3.62 -1.67
C CYS A 76 -2.26 -2.87 -0.33
N GLY A 77 -3.37 -2.69 0.41
CA GLY A 77 -3.35 -2.07 1.74
C GLY A 77 -4.22 -0.82 1.85
N MET A 78 -3.88 0.09 2.78
CA MET A 78 -4.73 1.23 3.11
C MET A 78 -3.96 2.52 3.43
N MET A 79 -4.53 3.71 3.19
CA MET A 79 -5.84 3.92 2.57
C MET A 79 -5.74 4.09 1.05
N THR A 80 -6.73 3.60 0.30
CA THR A 80 -6.81 3.72 -1.17
C THR A 80 -6.58 5.16 -1.63
N HIS A 81 -7.36 6.10 -1.10
CA HIS A 81 -7.31 7.52 -1.50
C HIS A 81 -6.08 8.29 -1.01
N MET A 82 -5.24 7.71 -0.15
CA MET A 82 -4.08 8.38 0.46
C MET A 82 -2.80 7.60 0.18
N CYS A 83 -2.39 6.74 1.11
CA CYS A 83 -1.11 6.03 1.07
C CYS A 83 -0.97 5.17 -0.18
N VAL A 84 -2.03 4.47 -0.59
CA VAL A 84 -2.00 3.59 -1.76
C VAL A 84 -1.87 4.42 -3.03
N ASP A 85 -2.78 5.37 -3.28
CA ASP A 85 -2.74 6.25 -4.46
C ASP A 85 -1.39 6.97 -4.60
N THR A 86 -0.93 7.60 -3.52
CA THR A 86 0.34 8.35 -3.53
C THR A 86 1.51 7.44 -3.86
N THR A 87 1.57 6.25 -3.27
CA THR A 87 2.69 5.31 -3.48
C THR A 87 2.62 4.66 -4.85
N VAL A 88 1.44 4.33 -5.37
CA VAL A 88 1.27 3.75 -6.72
C VAL A 88 1.74 4.74 -7.79
N ARG A 89 1.34 6.01 -7.68
CA ARG A 89 1.80 7.06 -8.60
C ARG A 89 3.31 7.25 -8.53
N ALA A 90 3.86 7.35 -7.32
CA ALA A 90 5.31 7.46 -7.12
C ALA A 90 6.07 6.23 -7.68
N ALA A 91 5.55 5.01 -7.49
CA ALA A 91 6.14 3.81 -8.07
C ALA A 91 6.19 3.89 -9.61
N LYS A 92 5.11 4.36 -10.24
CA LYS A 92 5.07 4.56 -11.68
C LYS A 92 6.11 5.58 -12.16
N ASP A 93 6.22 6.72 -11.47
CA ASP A 93 7.18 7.78 -11.80
C ASP A 93 8.63 7.31 -11.65
N LEU A 94 8.89 6.41 -10.68
CA LEU A 94 10.18 5.74 -10.48
C LEU A 94 10.46 4.61 -11.47
N GLY A 95 9.53 4.32 -12.39
CA GLY A 95 9.69 3.33 -13.46
C GLY A 95 9.32 1.89 -13.10
N TYR A 96 8.65 1.65 -11.97
CA TYR A 96 8.11 0.33 -11.63
C TYR A 96 6.85 0.02 -12.45
N LEU A 97 6.69 -1.26 -12.79
CA LEU A 97 5.41 -1.79 -13.26
C LEU A 97 4.58 -2.20 -12.04
N VAL A 98 3.36 -1.69 -11.93
CA VAL A 98 2.53 -1.88 -10.74
C VAL A 98 1.28 -2.67 -11.11
N THR A 99 1.01 -3.73 -10.35
CA THR A 99 -0.29 -4.38 -10.27
C THR A 99 -0.92 -4.02 -8.93
N LEU A 100 -2.10 -3.42 -8.94
CA LEU A 100 -2.83 -3.03 -7.73
C LEU A 100 -4.01 -3.98 -7.50
N ILE A 101 -4.03 -4.62 -6.33
CA ILE A 101 -5.04 -5.62 -5.97
C ILE A 101 -6.24 -4.93 -5.31
N SER A 102 -7.31 -4.73 -6.08
CA SER A 102 -8.38 -3.81 -5.73
C SER A 102 -9.20 -4.22 -4.50
N ASP A 103 -9.45 -5.52 -4.36
CA ASP A 103 -10.19 -6.14 -3.26
C ASP A 103 -9.33 -6.35 -1.99
N ALA A 104 -8.02 -6.11 -2.08
CA ALA A 104 -7.10 -6.06 -0.95
C ALA A 104 -6.74 -4.62 -0.54
N CYS A 105 -7.51 -3.63 -1.02
CA CYS A 105 -7.39 -2.24 -0.64
C CYS A 105 -8.60 -1.75 0.15
N ALA A 106 -8.36 -0.83 1.09
CA ALA A 106 -9.41 -0.27 1.93
C ALA A 106 -9.30 1.26 2.03
N THR A 107 -10.46 1.90 2.20
CA THR A 107 -10.58 3.34 2.40
C THR A 107 -11.69 3.63 3.41
N LYS A 108 -12.02 4.90 3.63
CA LYS A 108 -13.07 5.37 4.52
C LYS A 108 -13.93 6.41 3.83
N ASP A 109 -15.07 6.73 4.44
CA ASP A 109 -15.89 7.86 4.04
C ASP A 109 -15.10 9.17 4.09
N LEU A 110 -15.37 10.04 3.13
CA LEU A 110 -14.83 11.39 3.05
C LEU A 110 -15.96 12.42 3.07
N GLU A 111 -15.63 13.65 3.45
CA GLU A 111 -16.55 14.76 3.38
C GLU A 111 -15.89 15.90 2.61
N TRP A 112 -16.64 16.49 1.66
CA TRP A 112 -16.19 17.64 0.89
C TRP A 112 -17.35 18.58 0.61
N ASN A 113 -17.23 19.83 1.06
CA ASN A 113 -18.28 20.86 0.95
C ASN A 113 -19.63 20.39 1.53
N GLY A 114 -19.62 19.79 2.73
CA GLY A 114 -20.81 19.29 3.43
C GLY A 114 -21.45 18.05 2.79
N ARG A 115 -20.84 17.47 1.75
CA ARG A 115 -21.30 16.23 1.13
C ARG A 115 -20.49 15.05 1.64
N LYS A 116 -21.17 14.04 2.15
CA LYS A 116 -20.58 12.75 2.49
C LYS A 116 -20.38 11.91 1.23
N LEU A 117 -19.18 11.37 1.06
CA LEU A 117 -18.78 10.52 -0.03
C LEU A 117 -18.50 9.12 0.56
N PRO A 118 -19.34 8.11 0.25
CA PRO A 118 -19.17 6.77 0.77
C PRO A 118 -17.84 6.14 0.38
N ALA A 119 -17.25 5.33 1.27
CA ALA A 119 -15.98 4.64 1.06
C ALA A 119 -15.96 3.81 -0.24
N SER A 120 -17.08 3.17 -0.60
CA SER A 120 -17.21 2.41 -1.85
C SER A 120 -17.00 3.30 -3.08
N LEU A 121 -17.70 4.43 -3.15
CA LEU A 121 -17.54 5.42 -4.22
C LEU A 121 -16.10 5.93 -4.28
N ILE A 122 -15.50 6.25 -3.13
CA ILE A 122 -14.10 6.69 -3.07
C ILE A 122 -13.16 5.60 -3.61
N ASN A 123 -13.37 4.35 -3.21
CA ASN A 123 -12.54 3.24 -3.69
C ASN A 123 -12.65 3.09 -5.21
N ASP A 124 -13.86 3.05 -5.75
CA ASP A 124 -14.12 2.87 -7.19
C ASP A 124 -13.48 3.98 -8.02
N VAL A 125 -13.61 5.25 -7.59
CA VAL A 125 -13.01 6.40 -8.28
C VAL A 125 -11.49 6.30 -8.32
N TYR A 126 -10.85 5.91 -7.22
CA TYR A 126 -9.39 5.79 -7.18
C TYR A 126 -8.89 4.56 -7.94
N MET A 127 -9.58 3.42 -7.87
CA MET A 127 -9.27 2.25 -8.70
C MET A 127 -9.36 2.60 -10.19
N ALA A 128 -10.44 3.27 -10.60
CA ALA A 128 -10.61 3.74 -11.98
C ALA A 128 -9.52 4.76 -12.39
N SER A 129 -9.16 5.69 -11.50
CA SER A 129 -8.12 6.69 -11.79
C SER A 129 -6.72 6.09 -11.92
N LEU A 130 -6.41 5.03 -11.18
CA LEU A 130 -5.09 4.40 -11.18
C LEU A 130 -4.93 3.40 -12.34
N ASN A 131 -6.03 2.76 -12.76
CA ASN A 131 -6.00 1.71 -13.77
C ASN A 131 -5.52 2.20 -15.15
N GLY A 132 -4.70 1.39 -15.80
CA GLY A 132 -4.15 1.62 -17.13
C GLY A 132 -3.00 2.64 -17.17
N ARG A 133 -3.13 3.77 -16.46
CA ARG A 133 -2.09 4.82 -16.47
C ARG A 133 -0.98 4.58 -15.46
N PHE A 134 -1.34 4.24 -14.22
CA PHE A 134 -0.40 4.12 -13.10
C PHE A 134 -0.17 2.67 -12.69
N ALA A 135 -1.21 1.83 -12.76
CA ALA A 135 -1.13 0.42 -12.45
C ALA A 135 -2.07 -0.40 -13.35
N THR A 136 -1.83 -1.70 -13.45
CA THR A 136 -2.86 -2.67 -13.83
C THR A 136 -3.68 -2.99 -12.58
N VAL A 137 -4.95 -2.62 -12.56
CA VAL A 137 -5.84 -2.87 -11.41
C VAL A 137 -6.64 -4.14 -11.67
N MET A 138 -6.64 -5.08 -10.71
CA MET A 138 -7.39 -6.33 -10.82
C MET A 138 -7.73 -6.92 -9.44
N SER A 139 -8.64 -7.89 -9.41
CA SER A 139 -8.97 -8.60 -8.17
C SER A 139 -7.86 -9.59 -7.77
N SER A 140 -7.83 -9.96 -6.49
CA SER A 140 -6.93 -11.00 -6.00
C SER A 140 -7.22 -12.35 -6.65
N THR A 141 -8.49 -12.65 -6.95
CA THR A 141 -8.88 -13.85 -7.69
C THR A 141 -8.25 -13.85 -9.09
N ASP A 142 -8.42 -12.79 -9.87
CA ASP A 142 -7.88 -12.71 -11.23
C ASP A 142 -6.35 -12.77 -11.27
N TYR A 143 -5.69 -12.21 -10.26
CA TYR A 143 -4.22 -12.27 -10.14
C TYR A 143 -3.71 -13.69 -9.84
N LEU A 144 -4.49 -14.49 -9.11
CA LEU A 144 -4.09 -15.82 -8.65
C LEU A 144 -4.43 -16.96 -9.64
N LEU A 145 -5.22 -16.68 -10.68
CA LEU A 145 -5.48 -17.59 -11.80
C LEU A 145 -4.24 -17.80 -12.67
#